data_AF-A0A1Y5DI41-F1
#
_entry.id   AF-A0A1Y5DI41-F1
#
_cell.length_a   1.000
_cell.length_b   1.000
_cell.length_c   1.000
_cell.angle_alpha   90.00
_cell.angle_beta   90.00
_cell.angle_gamma   90.00
#
_symmetry.space_group_name_H-M   'P 1'
#
loop_
_entity.id
_entity.type
_entity.pdbx_description
1 polymer ?
#
loop_
_entity_poly.entity_id
_entity_poly.type
_entity_poly.pdbx_seq_one_letter_code
_entity_poly.pdbx_strand_id
1 'polypeptide(L)' 'MALGMSDLKKGMKIEVDGIPYKITDYAHVKPGKGAAFVRCKIKNFLNSK' A
#
# COMPACT_ATOMS: atom_id res chain seq x y z
N MET A 1 4.61 -12.93 -7.74
CA MET A 1 5.18 -11.67 -8.29
C MET A 1 5.40 -10.75 -7.09
N ALA A 2 6.64 -10.59 -6.64
CA ALA A 2 6.93 -9.76 -5.47
C ALA A 2 6.99 -8.29 -5.94
N LEU A 3 6.07 -7.45 -5.44
CA LEU A 3 6.12 -6.01 -5.69
C LEU A 3 7.18 -5.41 -4.77
N GLY A 4 8.19 -4.76 -5.35
CA GLY A 4 9.22 -4.09 -4.60
C GLY A 4 8.72 -2.77 -4.02
N MET A 5 9.42 -2.27 -3.00
CA MET A 5 9.17 -0.95 -2.39
C MET A 5 9.10 0.18 -3.44
N SER A 6 9.89 0.06 -4.52
CA SER A 6 9.96 1.00 -5.64
C SER A 6 8.77 0.94 -6.60
N ASP A 7 8.03 -0.17 -6.59
CA ASP A 7 6.88 -0.35 -7.48
C ASP A 7 5.62 0.32 -6.91
N LEU A 8 5.58 0.58 -5.60
CA LEU A 8 4.44 1.20 -4.91
C LEU A 8 4.22 2.64 -5.40
N LYS A 9 3.15 2.84 -6.17
CA LYS A 9 2.70 4.15 -6.64
C LYS A 9 1.27 4.45 -6.19
N LYS A 10 1.00 5.74 -5.99
CA LYS A 10 -0.36 6.23 -5.72
C LYS A 10 -1.27 5.90 -6.89
N GLY A 11 -2.43 5.31 -6.59
CA GLY A 11 -3.40 4.88 -7.58
C GLY A 11 -3.25 3.45 -8.09
N MET A 12 -2.21 2.73 -7.67
CA MET A 12 -2.12 1.30 -7.91
C MET A 12 -3.29 0.55 -7.29
N LYS A 13 -3.72 -0.50 -8.00
CA LYS A 13 -4.71 -1.45 -7.52
C LYS A 13 -3.98 -2.65 -6.95
N ILE A 14 -4.35 -3.01 -5.73
CA ILE A 14 -3.84 -4.21 -5.06
C ILE A 14 -5.03 -5.08 -4.68
N GLU A 15 -4.84 -6.39 -4.73
CA GLU A 15 -5.82 -7.34 -4.24
C GLU A 15 -5.35 -7.85 -2.89
N VAL A 16 -6.20 -7.74 -1.87
CA VAL A 16 -5.95 -8.26 -0.53
C VAL A 16 -7.14 -9.15 -0.19
N ASP A 17 -6.89 -10.44 0.03
CA ASP A 17 -7.93 -11.44 0.34
C ASP A 17 -9.10 -11.48 -0.66
N GLY A 18 -8.80 -11.33 -1.96
CA GLY A 18 -9.80 -11.32 -3.04
C GLY A 18 -10.59 -10.00 -3.16
N ILE A 19 -10.27 -9.00 -2.34
CA ILE A 19 -10.90 -7.68 -2.39
C ILE A 19 -9.98 -6.69 -3.10
N PRO A 20 -10.46 -5.97 -4.12
CA PRO A 20 -9.69 -4.93 -4.78
C PRO A 20 -9.63 -3.66 -3.92
N TYR A 21 -8.41 -3.18 -3.68
CA TYR A 21 -8.11 -1.91 -3.02
C TYR A 21 -7.31 -0.99 -3.93
N LYS A 22 -7.43 0.32 -3.70
CA LYS A 22 -6.61 1.36 -4.31
C LYS A 22 -5.65 1.94 -3.28
N ILE A 23 -4.37 2.06 -3.61
CA ILE A 23 -3.43 2.82 -2.79
C ILE A 23 -3.73 4.31 -2.95
N THR A 24 -4.11 4.97 -1.86
CA THR A 24 -4.39 6.42 -1.82
C THR A 24 -3.16 7.22 -1.43
N ASP A 25 -2.30 6.63 -0.60
CA ASP A 25 -1.10 7.28 -0.09
C ASP A 25 -0.07 6.22 0.32
N TYR A 26 1.21 6.57 0.25
CA TYR A 26 2.28 5.72 0.75
C TYR A 26 3.39 6.58 1.34
N ALA A 27 4.00 6.10 2.42
CA ALA A 27 5.06 6.80 3.13
C ALA A 27 6.20 5.83 3.44
N HIS A 28 7.42 6.21 3.07
CA HIS A 28 8.63 5.50 3.46
C HIS A 28 9.04 5.96 4.85
N VAL A 29 8.95 5.08 5.85
CA VAL A 29 9.29 5.39 7.23
C VAL A 29 10.63 4.74 7.57
N LYS A 30 11.59 5.56 7.99
CA LYS A 30 12.88 5.11 8.55
C LYS A 30 12.84 5.37 10.05
N PRO A 31 12.48 4.40 10.90
CA PRO A 31 12.50 4.60 12.34
C PRO A 31 13.95 4.77 12.80
N GLY A 32 14.20 5.65 13.76
CA GLY A 32 15.56 5.86 14.29
C GLY A 32 16.21 4.60 14.87
N LYS A 33 15.39 3.60 15.25
CA LYS A 33 15.83 2.27 15.68
C LYS A 33 14.92 1.21 15.04
N GLY A 34 15.48 0.35 14.20
CA GLY A 34 14.76 -0.73 13.50
C GLY A 34 14.85 -0.68 11.97
N ALA A 35 14.21 -1.64 11.30
CA ALA A 35 14.18 -1.72 9.84
C ALA A 35 13.24 -0.67 9.24
N ALA A 36 13.61 -0.13 8.08
CA ALA A 36 12.76 0.76 7.31
C ALA A 36 11.53 0.01 6.78
N PHE A 37 10.38 0.69 6.73
CA PHE A 37 9.13 0.10 6.25
C PHE A 37 8.33 1.09 5.41
N VAL A 38 7.46 0.57 4.52
CA VAL A 38 6.42 1.37 3.86
C VAL A 38 5.19 1.34 4.73
N ARG A 39 4.52 2.48 4.86
CA ARG A 39 3.13 2.53 5.27
C ARG A 39 2.29 2.92 4.06
N CYS A 40 1.37 2.06 3.66
CA CYS A 40 0.43 2.35 2.58
C CYS A 40 -0.97 2.57 3.17
N LYS A 41 -1.62 3.66 2.77
CA LYS A 41 -3.06 3.83 2.97
C LYS A 41 -3.78 3.31 1.74
N ILE A 42 -4.77 2.45 1.98
CA ILE A 42 -5.55 1.79 0.94
C ILE A 42 -7.02 2.10 1.12
N LYS A 43 -7.75 2.21 0.02
CA LYS A 43 -9.21 2.39 -0.02
C LYS A 43 -9.84 1.22 -0.74
N ASN A 44 -10.82 0.58 -0.10
CA ASN A 44 -11.56 -0.53 -0.69
C ASN A 44 -12.43 -0.02 -1.85
N PHE A 45 -12.50 -0.76 -2.95
CA PHE A 45 -13.43 -0.47 -4.04
C PHE A 45 -14.83 -1.06 -3.82
N LEU A 46 -14.96 -2.15 -3.07
CA LEU A 46 -16.22 -2.83 -2.79
C LEU A 46 -17.02 -2.15 -1.67
N ASN A 47 -16.34 -1.56 -0.69
CA ASN A 47 -17.02 -0.83 0.39
C ASN A 47 -17.28 0.62 -0.05
N SER A 48 -18.25 0.80 -0.93
CA SER A 48 -18.84 2.10 -1.24
C SER A 48 -19.95 2.39 -0.23
N LYS A 49 -19.59 2.57 1.04
CA LYS A 49 -20.39 3.34 2.01
C LYS A 49 -19.71 4.67 2.27
#